data_AF-A0A9E1HJ15-F1
#
_entry.id   AF-A0A9E1HJ15-F1
#
_cell.length_a   1.000
_cell.length_b   1.000
_cell.length_c   1.000
_cell.angle_alpha   90.00
_cell.angle_beta   90.00
_cell.angle_gamma   90.00
#
_symmetry.space_group_name_H-M   'P 1'
#
loop_
_entity.id
_entity.type
_entity.pdbx_description
1 polymer ?
#
loop_
_entity_poly.entity_id
_entity_poly.type
_entity_poly.pdbx_seq_one_letter_code
_entity_poly.pdbx_strand_id
1 'polypeptide(L)'
;MKREKGFTLIELLAVIVILAVIALIATPLIMGTITKAKKNAFKDTAYGILKAGEKYTAEILLESENTYEGETITLPNHDKLDYKGQDPLGGQMNITKDGEISIIMYNNSWCAKKEVTDKEVKVEKYDKDTCKIKINLVNYITSLNVEGNNEGLFTDDYGNTRYRGSNSEVKNYVTFNNEVWRVIGIFEGKVKLIRNKSLEIKDWNETGTNNWDTSTLKTYLNGEYYNSLSSTSKNQIETSIFYLGGHTTPSGMYAKTMYEKERGTTVYTGNPTTTNQNIGLMYPSDYGYAARSTCSNDLYNYTAPNCSTSGNWLYITSRYQWLQTPQSNSALYAFLVDNSGYVDRGNITTAYALRPVIHLKSNIGITGGDGTSANPYVIS
;
A
#
# COMPACT_ATOMS: atom_id res chain seq x y z
N MET A 1 49.45 -58.22 -51.50
CA MET A 1 48.44 -57.88 -50.48
C MET A 1 48.94 -56.67 -49.68
N LYS A 2 48.24 -55.53 -49.74
CA LYS A 2 48.53 -54.40 -48.85
C LYS A 2 48.07 -54.78 -47.43
N ARG A 3 48.97 -54.70 -46.45
CA ARG A 3 48.61 -54.79 -45.02
C ARG A 3 47.98 -53.45 -44.62
N GLU A 4 46.68 -53.43 -44.40
CA GLU A 4 46.05 -52.32 -43.69
C GLU A 4 46.44 -52.40 -42.21
N LYS A 5 47.02 -51.32 -41.68
CA LYS A 5 47.33 -51.21 -40.25
C LYS A 5 46.02 -50.99 -39.51
N GLY A 6 45.58 -51.97 -38.73
CA GLY A 6 44.44 -51.81 -37.82
C GLY A 6 44.77 -50.84 -36.67
N PHE A 7 43.77 -50.06 -36.25
CA PHE A 7 43.86 -49.18 -35.09
C PHE A 7 44.21 -49.96 -33.81
N THR A 8 45.07 -49.40 -32.96
CA THR A 8 45.40 -49.99 -31.66
C THR A 8 44.40 -49.53 -30.58
N LEU A 9 44.18 -50.39 -29.58
CA LEU A 9 43.31 -50.08 -28.43
C LEU A 9 43.76 -48.83 -27.65
N ILE A 10 45.07 -48.56 -27.60
CA ILE A 10 45.65 -47.39 -26.92
C ILE A 10 45.28 -46.10 -27.65
N GLU A 11 45.34 -46.09 -28.98
CA GLU A 11 44.92 -44.93 -29.79
C GLU A 11 43.42 -44.64 -29.58
N LEU A 12 42.59 -45.68 -29.51
CA LEU A 12 41.16 -45.53 -29.25
C LEU A 12 40.87 -44.96 -27.85
N LEU A 13 41.59 -45.44 -26.82
CA LEU A 13 41.43 -44.95 -25.44
C LEU A 13 41.85 -43.48 -25.31
N ALA A 14 42.97 -43.09 -25.90
CA ALA A 14 43.45 -41.71 -25.88
C ALA A 14 42.42 -40.75 -26.51
N VAL A 15 41.79 -41.15 -27.61
CA VAL A 15 40.74 -40.36 -28.27
C VAL A 15 39.52 -40.21 -27.37
N ILE A 16 39.05 -41.28 -26.73
CA ILE A 16 37.87 -41.22 -25.84
C ILE A 16 38.15 -40.30 -24.63
N VAL A 17 39.33 -40.38 -24.03
CA VAL A 17 39.72 -39.53 -22.90
C VAL A 17 39.76 -38.06 -23.31
N ILE A 18 40.37 -37.74 -24.45
CA ILE A 18 40.41 -36.36 -24.98
C ILE A 18 39.00 -35.84 -25.27
N LEU A 19 38.14 -36.65 -25.89
CA LEU A 19 36.74 -36.28 -26.15
C LEU A 19 35.96 -36.04 -24.86
N ALA A 20 36.17 -36.86 -23.83
CA ALA A 20 35.53 -36.68 -22.52
C ALA A 20 35.94 -35.36 -21.86
N VAL A 21 37.24 -35.00 -21.90
CA VAL A 21 37.75 -33.74 -21.33
C VAL A 21 37.21 -32.53 -22.11
N ILE A 22 37.19 -32.60 -23.44
CA ILE A 22 36.62 -31.54 -24.28
C ILE A 22 35.13 -31.37 -23.99
N ALA A 23 34.38 -32.47 -23.89
CA ALA A 23 32.95 -32.43 -23.56
C ALA A 23 32.69 -31.82 -22.18
N LEU A 24 33.52 -32.13 -21.18
CA LEU A 24 33.43 -31.58 -19.82
C LEU A 24 33.59 -30.05 -19.82
N ILE A 25 34.51 -29.51 -20.62
CA ILE A 25 34.77 -28.05 -20.70
C ILE A 25 33.73 -27.35 -21.60
N ALA A 26 33.33 -27.97 -22.70
CA ALA A 26 32.43 -27.36 -23.68
C ALA A 26 30.98 -27.28 -23.18
N THR A 27 30.51 -28.27 -22.41
CA THR A 27 29.10 -28.35 -22.01
C THR A 27 28.61 -27.14 -21.19
N PRO A 28 29.32 -26.62 -20.16
CA PRO A 28 28.88 -25.43 -19.44
C PRO A 28 28.89 -24.16 -20.30
N LEU A 29 29.87 -24.01 -21.21
CA LEU A 29 29.99 -22.85 -22.11
C LEU A 29 28.82 -22.80 -23.11
N ILE A 30 28.51 -23.94 -23.72
CA ILE A 30 27.38 -24.07 -24.65
C ILE A 30 26.07 -23.80 -23.91
N MET A 31 25.89 -24.39 -22.72
CA MET A 31 24.69 -24.20 -21.91
C MET A 31 24.53 -22.73 -21.46
N GLY A 32 25.61 -22.06 -21.09
CA GLY A 32 25.61 -20.63 -20.76
C GLY A 32 25.23 -19.74 -21.95
N THR A 33 25.75 -20.04 -23.14
CA THR A 33 25.42 -19.32 -24.38
C THR A 33 23.95 -19.49 -24.76
N ILE A 34 23.44 -20.73 -24.70
CA ILE A 34 22.02 -21.03 -24.92
C ILE A 34 21.14 -20.29 -23.91
N THR A 35 21.52 -20.31 -22.63
CA THR A 35 20.77 -19.64 -21.55
C THR A 35 20.71 -18.12 -21.79
N LYS A 36 21.82 -17.49 -22.20
CA LYS A 36 21.89 -16.08 -22.56
C LYS A 36 21.04 -15.75 -23.78
N ALA A 37 21.11 -16.57 -24.83
CA ALA A 37 20.30 -16.40 -26.03
C ALA A 37 18.80 -16.48 -25.73
N LYS A 38 18.38 -17.47 -24.92
CA LYS A 38 16.99 -17.59 -24.44
C LYS A 38 16.55 -16.39 -23.59
N LYS A 39 17.41 -15.91 -22.69
CA LYS A 39 17.14 -14.72 -21.87
C LYS A 39 16.93 -13.48 -22.74
N ASN A 40 17.76 -13.28 -23.76
CA ASN A 40 17.66 -12.15 -24.67
C ASN A 40 16.40 -12.25 -25.55
N ALA A 41 16.10 -13.42 -26.12
CA ALA A 41 14.86 -13.62 -26.88
C ALA A 41 13.61 -13.34 -26.04
N PHE A 42 13.64 -13.67 -24.74
CA PHE A 42 12.57 -13.33 -23.81
C PHE A 42 12.47 -11.82 -23.54
N LYS A 43 13.62 -11.12 -23.39
CA LYS A 43 13.68 -9.65 -23.30
C LYS A 43 13.12 -8.99 -24.57
N ASP A 44 13.45 -9.52 -25.75
CA ASP A 44 12.98 -9.00 -27.04
C ASP A 44 11.47 -9.19 -27.20
N THR A 45 10.92 -10.32 -26.73
CA THR A 45 9.47 -10.53 -26.66
C THR A 45 8.80 -9.47 -25.80
N ALA A 46 9.36 -9.15 -24.62
CA ALA A 46 8.82 -8.10 -23.75
C ALA A 46 8.77 -6.72 -24.44
N TYR A 47 9.81 -6.38 -25.22
CA TYR A 47 9.78 -5.16 -26.04
C TYR A 47 8.78 -5.22 -27.18
N GLY A 48 8.61 -6.37 -27.82
CA GLY A 48 7.58 -6.57 -28.84
C GLY A 48 6.18 -6.31 -28.27
N ILE A 49 5.89 -6.87 -27.09
CA ILE A 49 4.64 -6.65 -26.38
C ILE A 49 4.48 -5.18 -25.98
N LEU A 50 5.51 -4.54 -25.41
CA LEU A 50 5.47 -3.12 -25.06
C LEU A 50 5.14 -2.23 -26.27
N LYS A 51 5.78 -2.48 -27.41
CA LYS A 51 5.53 -1.73 -28.64
C LYS A 51 4.10 -1.92 -29.16
N ALA A 52 3.56 -3.13 -29.05
CA ALA A 52 2.16 -3.40 -29.37
C ALA A 52 1.20 -2.65 -28.42
N GLY A 53 1.53 -2.64 -27.13
CA GLY A 53 0.80 -1.89 -26.11
C GLY A 53 0.82 -0.39 -26.36
N GLU A 54 1.98 0.19 -26.68
CA GLU A 54 2.10 1.62 -27.02
C GLU A 54 1.21 2.01 -28.20
N LYS A 55 1.14 1.15 -29.23
CA LYS A 55 0.25 1.35 -30.37
C LYS A 55 -1.23 1.31 -29.95
N TYR A 56 -1.62 0.28 -29.20
CA TYR A 56 -2.99 0.11 -28.71
C TYR A 56 -3.43 1.28 -27.81
N THR A 57 -2.57 1.72 -26.88
CA THR A 57 -2.82 2.88 -26.01
C THR A 57 -3.02 4.16 -26.81
N ALA A 58 -2.19 4.38 -27.85
CA ALA A 58 -2.32 5.56 -28.71
C ALA A 58 -3.67 5.58 -29.43
N GLU A 59 -4.17 4.44 -29.92
CA GLU A 59 -5.48 4.33 -30.55
C GLU A 59 -6.61 4.68 -29.57
N ILE A 60 -6.59 4.13 -28.36
CA ILE A 60 -7.63 4.40 -27.34
C ILE A 60 -7.64 5.84 -26.85
N LEU A 61 -6.47 6.43 -26.60
CA LEU A 61 -6.40 7.82 -26.13
C LEU A 61 -6.93 8.82 -27.18
N LEU A 62 -6.82 8.49 -28.46
CA LEU A 62 -7.41 9.29 -29.54
C LEU A 62 -8.94 9.17 -29.57
N GLU A 63 -9.50 8.00 -29.25
CA GLU A 63 -10.94 7.74 -29.30
C GLU A 63 -11.69 8.18 -28.04
N SER A 64 -11.02 8.24 -26.89
CA SER A 64 -11.67 8.37 -25.58
C SER A 64 -11.89 9.80 -25.08
N GLU A 65 -11.47 10.85 -25.79
CA GLU A 65 -11.69 12.27 -25.43
C GLU A 65 -11.45 12.60 -23.93
N ASN A 66 -10.35 12.09 -23.33
CA ASN A 66 -9.99 12.21 -21.90
C ASN A 66 -10.86 11.43 -20.89
N THR A 67 -11.63 10.43 -21.33
CA THR A 67 -12.43 9.54 -20.44
C THR A 67 -11.75 8.20 -20.13
N TYR A 68 -10.53 7.99 -20.62
CA TYR A 68 -9.78 6.76 -20.39
C TYR A 68 -9.19 6.71 -18.99
N GLU A 69 -9.64 5.75 -18.19
CA GLU A 69 -9.21 5.56 -16.80
C GLU A 69 -7.99 4.64 -16.63
N GLY A 70 -7.42 4.15 -17.75
CA GLY A 70 -6.39 3.11 -17.74
C GLY A 70 -6.98 1.70 -17.83
N GLU A 71 -6.11 0.72 -18.09
CA GLU A 71 -6.51 -0.69 -18.09
C GLU A 71 -5.38 -1.65 -17.74
N THR A 72 -5.75 -2.87 -17.35
CA THR A 72 -4.83 -4.00 -17.19
C THR A 72 -5.12 -5.07 -18.23
N ILE A 73 -4.13 -5.39 -19.06
CA ILE A 73 -4.19 -6.46 -20.05
C ILE A 73 -3.48 -7.69 -19.47
N THR A 74 -4.18 -8.81 -19.34
CA THR A 74 -3.55 -10.10 -18.97
C THR A 74 -2.79 -10.67 -20.17
N LEU A 75 -1.58 -11.17 -19.97
CA LEU A 75 -0.73 -11.73 -21.04
C LEU A 75 -0.74 -13.27 -21.01
N PRO A 76 -0.66 -13.93 -22.18
CA PRO A 76 -0.68 -13.35 -23.53
C PRO A 76 -2.08 -12.86 -23.94
N ASN A 77 -2.16 -11.82 -24.78
CA ASN A 77 -3.42 -11.30 -25.32
C ASN A 77 -3.24 -10.82 -26.76
N HIS A 78 -3.55 -11.71 -27.72
CA HIS A 78 -3.43 -11.43 -29.15
C HIS A 78 -4.64 -10.68 -29.73
N ASP A 79 -5.72 -10.53 -28.96
CA ASP A 79 -6.90 -9.75 -29.39
C ASP A 79 -6.58 -8.25 -29.36
N LYS A 80 -5.85 -7.81 -28.34
CA LYS A 80 -5.45 -6.41 -28.15
C LYS A 80 -4.02 -6.11 -28.62
N LEU A 81 -3.11 -7.07 -28.52
CA LEU A 81 -1.68 -6.84 -28.71
C LEU A 81 -1.14 -7.68 -29.87
N ASP A 82 -0.82 -7.02 -30.98
CA ASP A 82 -0.13 -7.65 -32.12
C ASP A 82 1.40 -7.56 -31.94
N TYR A 83 2.01 -8.64 -31.44
CA TYR A 83 3.45 -8.73 -31.24
C TYR A 83 4.06 -10.02 -31.80
N LYS A 84 5.36 -9.97 -32.08
CA LYS A 84 6.16 -11.13 -32.48
C LYS A 84 7.04 -11.59 -31.33
N GLY A 85 7.05 -12.89 -31.05
CA GLY A 85 7.87 -13.47 -29.99
C GLY A 85 7.27 -14.77 -29.47
N GLN A 86 7.88 -15.32 -28.42
CA GLN A 86 7.32 -16.49 -27.74
C GLN A 86 6.32 -16.04 -26.69
N ASP A 87 5.11 -16.62 -26.69
CA ASP A 87 4.13 -16.28 -25.67
C ASP A 87 4.65 -16.53 -24.25
N PRO A 88 4.49 -15.55 -23.34
CA PRO A 88 4.73 -15.80 -21.93
C PRO A 88 3.77 -16.85 -21.40
N LEU A 89 4.18 -17.53 -20.33
CA LEU A 89 3.28 -18.41 -19.58
C LEU A 89 2.17 -17.59 -18.88
N GLY A 90 2.52 -16.37 -18.48
CA GLY A 90 1.59 -15.43 -17.89
C GLY A 90 2.25 -14.07 -17.67
N GLY A 91 1.45 -13.09 -17.29
CA GLY A 91 1.91 -11.73 -17.07
C GLY A 91 0.77 -10.75 -17.17
N GLN A 92 1.08 -9.48 -17.00
CA GLN A 92 0.14 -8.39 -17.17
C GLN A 92 0.88 -7.18 -17.77
N MET A 93 0.14 -6.37 -18.51
CA MET A 93 0.53 -5.03 -18.91
C MET A 93 -0.47 -4.06 -18.28
N ASN A 94 0.03 -3.01 -17.63
CA ASN A 94 -0.80 -1.95 -17.09
C ASN A 94 -0.56 -0.68 -17.89
N ILE A 95 -1.66 -0.03 -18.25
CA ILE A 95 -1.69 1.24 -18.96
C ILE A 95 -2.37 2.25 -18.03
N THR A 96 -1.69 3.34 -17.69
CA THR A 96 -2.28 4.40 -16.88
C THR A 96 -3.23 5.25 -17.71
N LYS A 97 -4.10 6.04 -17.05
CA LYS A 97 -4.93 7.06 -17.70
C LYS A 97 -4.13 8.03 -18.59
N ASP A 98 -2.87 8.29 -18.21
CA ASP A 98 -1.95 9.19 -18.91
C ASP A 98 -1.19 8.46 -20.05
N GLY A 99 -1.50 7.18 -20.29
CA GLY A 99 -0.90 6.37 -21.34
C GLY A 99 0.45 5.73 -21.00
N GLU A 100 0.90 5.83 -19.75
CA GLU A 100 2.17 5.22 -19.33
C GLU A 100 2.03 3.71 -19.16
N ILE A 101 3.05 2.95 -19.60
CA ILE A 101 2.98 1.49 -19.65
C ILE A 101 4.01 0.85 -18.71
N SER A 102 3.53 -0.06 -17.84
CA SER A 102 4.34 -1.06 -17.16
C SER A 102 3.97 -2.47 -17.60
N ILE A 103 4.94 -3.38 -17.53
CA ILE A 103 4.76 -4.77 -17.94
C ILE A 103 5.46 -5.70 -16.95
N ILE A 104 4.81 -6.83 -16.67
CA ILE A 104 5.49 -8.03 -16.22
C ILE A 104 5.07 -9.21 -17.09
N MET A 105 6.03 -10.05 -17.40
CA MET A 105 5.76 -11.33 -18.04
C MET A 105 6.73 -12.36 -17.56
N TYR A 106 6.29 -13.62 -17.50
CA TYR A 106 7.13 -14.70 -17.04
C TYR A 106 6.93 -15.98 -17.84
N ASN A 107 7.94 -16.85 -17.74
CA ASN A 107 7.85 -18.24 -18.12
C ASN A 107 8.50 -19.08 -16.99
N ASN A 108 8.71 -20.38 -17.23
CA ASN A 108 9.30 -21.28 -16.23
C ASN A 108 10.76 -20.93 -15.82
N SER A 109 11.43 -20.00 -16.51
CA SER A 109 12.84 -19.67 -16.29
C SER A 109 13.09 -18.21 -15.95
N TRP A 110 12.32 -17.29 -16.53
CA TRP A 110 12.59 -15.86 -16.49
C TRP A 110 11.35 -15.05 -16.14
N CYS A 111 11.59 -13.97 -15.41
CA CYS A 111 10.66 -12.87 -15.20
C CYS A 111 11.23 -11.63 -15.89
N ALA A 112 10.46 -11.01 -16.79
CA ALA A 112 10.79 -9.75 -17.42
C ALA A 112 9.84 -8.67 -16.88
N LYS A 113 10.40 -7.57 -16.39
CA LYS A 113 9.65 -6.46 -15.79
C LYS A 113 10.16 -5.11 -16.28
N LYS A 114 9.24 -4.18 -16.48
CA LYS A 114 9.52 -2.75 -16.66
C LYS A 114 8.43 -1.97 -15.94
N GLU A 115 8.83 -1.24 -14.91
CA GLU A 115 7.97 -0.25 -14.26
C GLU A 115 7.86 1.02 -15.11
N VAL A 116 6.86 1.86 -14.84
CA VAL A 116 6.67 3.14 -15.55
C VAL A 116 7.93 4.01 -15.50
N THR A 117 8.60 4.04 -14.35
CA THR A 117 9.82 4.83 -14.14
C THR A 117 11.09 4.21 -14.71
N ASP A 118 11.03 2.95 -15.13
CA ASP A 118 12.21 2.22 -15.64
C ASP A 118 12.47 2.57 -17.11
N LYS A 119 13.74 2.83 -17.44
CA LYS A 119 14.17 3.13 -18.82
C LYS A 119 14.19 1.90 -19.72
N GLU A 120 14.32 0.70 -19.15
CA GLU A 120 14.46 -0.53 -19.91
C GLU A 120 13.84 -1.75 -19.21
N VAL A 121 13.62 -2.82 -19.97
CA VAL A 121 13.15 -4.10 -19.43
C VAL A 121 14.30 -4.80 -18.68
N LYS A 122 14.04 -5.16 -17.42
CA LYS A 122 14.91 -5.97 -16.57
C LYS A 122 14.44 -7.42 -16.61
N VAL A 123 15.38 -8.34 -16.79
CA VAL A 123 15.09 -9.79 -16.81
C VAL A 123 15.87 -10.51 -15.73
N GLU A 124 15.14 -11.17 -14.84
CA GLU A 124 15.65 -11.94 -13.71
C GLU A 124 15.12 -13.39 -13.76
N LYS A 125 15.68 -14.27 -12.92
CA LYS A 125 15.15 -15.64 -12.82
C LYS A 125 13.71 -15.59 -12.33
N TYR A 126 12.86 -16.47 -12.87
CA TYR A 126 11.48 -16.54 -12.42
C TYR A 126 11.42 -16.99 -10.96
N ASP A 127 10.72 -16.19 -10.17
CA ASP A 127 10.35 -16.46 -8.80
C ASP A 127 8.91 -15.98 -8.63
N LYS A 128 8.04 -16.86 -8.11
CA LYS A 128 6.60 -16.60 -8.03
C LYS A 128 6.27 -15.44 -7.06
N ASP A 129 7.11 -15.22 -6.06
CA ASP A 129 6.89 -14.22 -5.03
C ASP A 129 7.40 -12.85 -5.45
N THR A 130 8.51 -12.79 -6.20
CA THR A 130 9.10 -11.51 -6.65
C THR A 130 8.66 -11.07 -8.05
N CYS A 131 8.18 -11.98 -8.90
CA CYS A 131 7.71 -11.65 -10.23
C CYS A 131 6.28 -11.10 -10.22
N LYS A 132 6.10 -9.90 -9.65
CA LYS A 132 4.81 -9.19 -9.59
C LYS A 132 4.98 -7.73 -10.03
N ILE A 133 3.98 -7.16 -10.72
CA ILE A 133 4.00 -5.73 -11.08
C ILE A 133 3.86 -4.91 -9.82
N LYS A 134 4.71 -3.88 -9.66
CA LYS A 134 4.48 -2.84 -8.67
C LYS A 134 3.47 -1.84 -9.23
N ILE A 135 2.22 -1.91 -8.78
CA ILE A 135 1.20 -0.91 -9.11
C ILE A 135 1.30 0.22 -8.09
N ASN A 136 1.14 1.48 -8.50
CA ASN A 136 1.04 2.57 -7.53
C ASN A 136 -0.13 2.30 -6.55
N LEU A 137 0.14 2.33 -5.25
CA LEU A 137 -0.83 1.94 -4.22
C LEU A 137 -2.04 2.89 -4.18
N VAL A 138 -1.82 4.19 -4.41
CA VAL A 138 -2.90 5.18 -4.49
C VAL A 138 -3.83 4.81 -5.64
N ASN A 139 -3.27 4.61 -6.85
CA ASN A 139 -4.06 4.26 -8.03
C ASN A 139 -4.83 2.94 -7.84
N TYR A 140 -4.18 1.94 -7.25
CA TYR A 140 -4.81 0.65 -6.97
C TYR A 140 -5.98 0.78 -6.00
N ILE A 141 -5.82 1.50 -4.88
CA ILE A 141 -6.94 1.67 -3.92
C ILE A 141 -8.06 2.52 -4.53
N THR A 142 -7.72 3.57 -5.27
CA THR A 142 -8.73 4.41 -5.95
C THR A 142 -9.55 3.60 -6.96
N SER A 143 -8.92 2.68 -7.72
CA SER A 143 -9.64 1.86 -8.71
C SER A 143 -10.59 0.83 -8.09
N LEU A 144 -10.43 0.52 -6.80
CA LEU A 144 -11.37 -0.33 -6.06
C LEU A 144 -12.62 0.42 -5.58
N ASN A 145 -12.66 1.76 -5.72
CA ASN A 145 -13.80 2.57 -5.31
C ASN A 145 -14.88 2.53 -6.41
N VAL A 146 -15.99 1.85 -6.12
CA VAL A 146 -17.11 1.68 -7.06
C VAL A 146 -18.27 2.58 -6.61
N GLU A 147 -18.85 3.32 -7.55
CA GLU A 147 -19.99 4.19 -7.27
C GLU A 147 -21.21 3.39 -6.74
N GLY A 148 -21.95 3.97 -5.80
CA GLY A 148 -23.14 3.34 -5.21
C GLY A 148 -22.84 2.28 -4.15
N ASN A 149 -21.58 2.09 -3.75
CA ASN A 149 -21.22 1.12 -2.74
C ASN A 149 -21.65 1.57 -1.32
N ASN A 150 -22.45 0.74 -0.64
CA ASN A 150 -22.93 1.05 0.71
C ASN A 150 -21.84 0.84 1.78
N GLU A 151 -20.96 -0.15 1.63
CA GLU A 151 -19.89 -0.45 2.61
C GLU A 151 -18.58 -0.77 1.90
N GLY A 152 -17.44 -0.44 2.49
CA GLY A 152 -16.13 -0.51 1.84
C GLY A 152 -15.61 0.87 1.45
N LEU A 153 -15.06 0.99 0.24
CA LEU A 153 -14.53 2.26 -0.25
C LEU A 153 -15.65 3.21 -0.68
N PHE A 154 -15.50 4.48 -0.33
CA PHE A 154 -16.34 5.58 -0.81
C PHE A 154 -15.53 6.89 -0.85
N THR A 155 -16.01 7.87 -1.60
CA THR A 155 -15.47 9.24 -1.61
C THR A 155 -16.27 10.13 -0.68
N ASP A 156 -15.60 10.84 0.23
CA ASP A 156 -16.24 11.81 1.13
C ASP A 156 -16.49 13.17 0.46
N ASP A 157 -17.17 14.07 1.17
CA ASP A 157 -17.50 15.42 0.71
C ASP A 157 -16.29 16.30 0.37
N TYR A 158 -15.08 15.89 0.78
CA TYR A 158 -13.83 16.62 0.56
C TYR A 158 -12.93 15.93 -0.47
N GLY A 159 -13.45 14.93 -1.19
CA GLY A 159 -12.72 14.20 -2.21
C GLY A 159 -11.73 13.16 -1.66
N ASN A 160 -11.75 12.86 -0.36
CA ASN A 160 -10.94 11.78 0.19
C ASN A 160 -11.61 10.44 -0.08
N THR A 161 -10.83 9.43 -0.45
CA THR A 161 -11.31 8.05 -0.53
C THR A 161 -11.11 7.38 0.83
N ARG A 162 -12.14 6.74 1.40
CA ARG A 162 -12.09 6.15 2.75
C ARG A 162 -12.74 4.78 2.80
N TYR A 163 -12.32 3.96 3.76
CA TYR A 163 -13.00 2.71 4.11
C TYR A 163 -14.05 2.94 5.20
N ARG A 164 -15.27 2.45 4.98
CA ARG A 164 -16.38 2.42 5.96
C ARG A 164 -16.98 1.02 6.11
N GLY A 165 -17.52 0.72 7.27
CA GLY A 165 -18.25 -0.51 7.56
C GLY A 165 -17.63 -1.41 8.62
N SER A 166 -18.16 -2.63 8.71
CA SER A 166 -17.69 -3.66 9.64
C SER A 166 -16.43 -4.39 9.14
N ASN A 167 -15.78 -5.12 10.04
CA ASN A 167 -14.61 -5.94 9.72
C ASN A 167 -14.84 -6.99 8.62
N SER A 168 -16.07 -7.48 8.43
CA SER A 168 -16.42 -8.44 7.38
C SER A 168 -16.68 -7.78 6.02
N GLU A 169 -16.97 -6.47 6.01
CA GLU A 169 -17.27 -5.71 4.80
C GLU A 169 -16.01 -5.04 4.23
N VAL A 170 -15.08 -4.63 5.09
CA VAL A 170 -13.87 -3.91 4.65
C VAL A 170 -12.68 -4.83 4.36
N LYS A 171 -12.04 -4.60 3.20
CA LYS A 171 -10.79 -5.23 2.78
C LYS A 171 -9.66 -4.21 2.74
N ASN A 172 -9.15 -3.85 3.92
CA ASN A 172 -8.18 -2.77 4.08
C ASN A 172 -6.94 -3.17 4.90
N TYR A 173 -6.63 -4.46 5.01
CA TYR A 173 -5.42 -4.92 5.71
C TYR A 173 -4.19 -4.73 4.82
N VAL A 174 -3.07 -4.30 5.40
CA VAL A 174 -1.78 -4.10 4.72
C VAL A 174 -0.63 -4.52 5.62
N THR A 175 0.41 -5.12 5.04
CA THR A 175 1.63 -5.47 5.76
C THR A 175 2.58 -4.28 5.75
N PHE A 176 2.95 -3.77 6.92
CA PHE A 176 3.91 -2.68 7.09
C PHE A 176 4.79 -2.95 8.30
N ASN A 177 6.10 -2.75 8.18
CA ASN A 177 7.08 -3.02 9.24
C ASN A 177 6.98 -4.46 9.82
N ASN A 178 6.75 -5.46 8.96
CA ASN A 178 6.52 -6.85 9.35
C ASN A 178 5.32 -7.05 10.31
N GLU A 179 4.40 -6.09 10.36
CA GLU A 179 3.17 -6.14 11.15
C GLU A 179 1.96 -5.92 10.25
N VAL A 180 0.78 -6.31 10.76
CA VAL A 180 -0.50 -6.00 10.12
C VAL A 180 -0.94 -4.58 10.52
N TRP A 181 -1.17 -3.77 9.50
CA TRP A 181 -1.75 -2.43 9.57
C TRP A 181 -3.04 -2.39 8.75
N ARG A 182 -3.75 -1.27 8.81
CA ARG A 182 -4.96 -1.06 8.03
C ARG A 182 -4.92 0.28 7.32
N VAL A 183 -5.47 0.31 6.11
CA VAL A 183 -5.65 1.54 5.33
C VAL A 183 -6.90 2.26 5.84
N ILE A 184 -6.75 3.50 6.28
CA ILE A 184 -7.89 4.39 6.56
C ILE A 184 -8.48 4.88 5.23
N GLY A 185 -7.61 5.32 4.33
CA GLY A 185 -8.02 5.90 3.05
C GLY A 185 -6.88 6.60 2.33
N ILE A 186 -7.24 7.33 1.27
CA ILE A 186 -6.38 8.22 0.52
C ILE A 186 -6.76 9.67 0.85
N PHE A 187 -5.75 10.43 1.27
CA PHE A 187 -5.88 11.82 1.69
C PHE A 187 -4.80 12.61 0.98
N GLU A 188 -5.17 13.67 0.25
CA GLU A 188 -4.19 14.54 -0.44
C GLU A 188 -3.20 13.74 -1.32
N GLY A 189 -3.69 12.70 -2.00
CA GLY A 189 -2.87 11.81 -2.84
C GLY A 189 -1.91 10.87 -2.08
N LYS A 190 -2.07 10.71 -0.76
CA LYS A 190 -1.26 9.83 0.10
C LYS A 190 -2.13 8.77 0.77
N VAL A 191 -1.57 7.58 0.94
CA VAL A 191 -2.25 6.50 1.67
C VAL A 191 -2.02 6.66 3.16
N LYS A 192 -3.11 6.79 3.92
CA LYS A 192 -3.08 6.91 5.38
C LYS A 192 -3.30 5.54 6.02
N LEU A 193 -2.36 5.12 6.86
CA LEU A 193 -2.42 3.85 7.57
C LEU A 193 -2.62 4.04 9.07
N ILE A 194 -3.23 3.04 9.70
CA ILE A 194 -3.31 2.89 11.15
C ILE A 194 -2.84 1.51 11.56
N ARG A 195 -2.09 1.41 12.65
CA ARG A 195 -1.68 0.11 13.20
C ARG A 195 -2.92 -0.71 13.56
N ASN A 196 -2.96 -1.99 13.20
CA ASN A 196 -4.16 -2.82 13.41
C ASN A 196 -4.46 -3.03 14.91
N LYS A 197 -3.42 -3.21 15.72
CA LYS A 197 -3.51 -3.38 17.17
C LYS A 197 -2.99 -2.14 17.89
N SER A 198 -3.50 -1.92 19.11
CA SER A 198 -2.91 -0.94 20.02
C SER A 198 -1.43 -1.22 20.27
N LEU A 199 -0.63 -0.16 20.30
CA LEU A 199 0.80 -0.20 20.60
C LEU A 199 1.02 -0.39 22.10
N GLU A 200 0.66 0.61 22.88
CA GLU A 200 0.82 0.66 24.32
C GLU A 200 -0.32 1.45 24.95
N ILE A 201 -0.30 1.60 26.27
CA ILE A 201 -1.16 2.48 27.06
C ILE A 201 -0.29 3.61 27.60
N LYS A 202 -0.59 4.86 27.23
CA LYS A 202 0.15 6.05 27.68
C LYS A 202 -0.77 7.24 27.86
N ASP A 203 -0.33 8.19 28.66
CA ASP A 203 -0.95 9.51 28.77
C ASP A 203 -0.86 10.25 27.42
N TRP A 204 -1.82 11.13 27.16
CA TRP A 204 -1.74 12.02 26.00
C TRP A 204 -0.64 13.06 26.24
N ASN A 205 -0.56 13.58 27.46
CA ASN A 205 0.54 14.38 27.94
C ASN A 205 0.66 14.23 29.46
N GLU A 206 1.87 14.11 29.99
CA GLU A 206 2.10 14.01 31.44
C GLU A 206 1.93 15.35 32.17
N THR A 207 1.87 16.46 31.43
CA THR A 207 1.62 17.80 31.96
C THR A 207 0.20 18.25 31.67
N GLY A 208 -0.33 19.18 32.47
CA GLY A 208 -1.72 19.68 32.37
C GLY A 208 -2.03 20.60 31.17
N THR A 209 -1.36 20.42 30.03
CA THR A 209 -1.67 21.15 28.79
C THR A 209 -1.88 20.21 27.61
N ASN A 210 -2.96 20.43 26.85
CA ASN A 210 -3.27 19.64 25.66
C ASN A 210 -2.59 20.22 24.40
N ASN A 211 -1.41 20.81 24.56
CA ASN A 211 -0.59 21.23 23.44
C ASN A 211 0.14 20.01 22.87
N TRP A 212 -0.26 19.60 21.67
CA TRP A 212 0.29 18.39 21.03
C TRP A 212 1.78 18.52 20.73
N ASP A 213 2.25 19.72 20.33
CA ASP A 213 3.63 19.92 19.94
C ASP A 213 4.63 19.68 21.06
N THR A 214 4.22 19.93 22.30
CA THR A 214 5.01 19.72 23.51
C THR A 214 4.60 18.48 24.28
N SER A 215 3.68 17.67 23.74
CA SER A 215 3.15 16.51 24.46
C SER A 215 4.19 15.39 24.56
N THR A 216 4.17 14.68 25.70
CA THR A 216 5.02 13.49 25.88
C THR A 216 4.68 12.41 24.86
N LEU A 217 3.41 12.27 24.46
CA LEU A 217 2.99 11.28 23.48
C LEU A 217 3.54 11.57 22.07
N LYS A 218 3.55 12.83 21.63
CA LYS A 218 4.17 13.21 20.35
C LYS A 218 5.67 12.89 20.35
N THR A 219 6.37 13.24 21.43
CA THR A 219 7.80 12.96 21.61
C THR A 219 8.08 11.46 21.54
N TYR A 220 7.28 10.63 22.20
CA TYR A 220 7.41 9.17 22.14
C TYR A 220 7.16 8.64 20.71
N LEU A 221 6.06 9.03 20.08
CA LEU A 221 5.68 8.52 18.74
C LEU A 221 6.71 8.88 17.67
N ASN A 222 7.21 10.12 17.66
CA ASN A 222 8.14 10.61 16.65
C ASN A 222 9.62 10.48 17.04
N GLY A 223 9.91 10.09 18.28
CA GLY A 223 11.24 9.79 18.77
C GLY A 223 11.44 8.29 18.90
N GLU A 224 11.18 7.74 20.09
CA GLU A 224 11.45 6.34 20.44
C GLU A 224 10.77 5.36 19.48
N TYR A 225 9.46 5.49 19.27
CA TYR A 225 8.72 4.54 18.43
C TYR A 225 9.13 4.65 16.96
N TYR A 226 9.18 5.87 16.39
CA TYR A 226 9.63 6.05 15.00
C TYR A 226 11.04 5.47 14.77
N ASN A 227 11.96 5.67 15.70
CA ASN A 227 13.33 5.16 15.57
C ASN A 227 13.42 3.64 15.69
N SER A 228 12.46 2.99 16.36
CA SER A 228 12.36 1.52 16.44
C SER A 228 11.93 0.86 15.12
N LEU A 229 11.35 1.63 14.18
CA LEU A 229 10.94 1.11 12.87
C LEU A 229 12.16 0.78 12.00
N SER A 230 12.02 -0.23 11.14
CA SER A 230 13.07 -0.60 10.18
C SER A 230 13.40 0.55 9.23
N SER A 231 14.63 0.61 8.71
CA SER A 231 15.02 1.62 7.72
C SER A 231 14.13 1.60 6.47
N THR A 232 13.72 0.41 6.02
CA THR A 232 12.77 0.26 4.91
C THR A 232 11.43 0.93 5.24
N SER A 233 10.85 0.62 6.40
CA SER A 233 9.57 1.19 6.84
C SER A 233 9.64 2.72 6.96
N LYS A 234 10.72 3.24 7.56
CA LYS A 234 10.95 4.70 7.66
C LYS A 234 11.04 5.37 6.31
N ASN A 235 11.69 4.74 5.33
CA ASN A 235 11.81 5.28 3.98
C ASN A 235 10.47 5.32 3.23
N GLN A 236 9.47 4.54 3.65
CA GLN A 236 8.13 4.55 3.07
C GLN A 236 7.20 5.58 3.72
N ILE A 237 7.52 6.05 4.94
CA ILE A 237 6.76 7.09 5.65
C ILE A 237 7.07 8.47 5.08
N GLU A 238 6.03 9.28 4.98
CA GLU A 238 6.07 10.66 4.55
C GLU A 238 5.78 11.60 5.72
N THR A 239 6.68 12.54 5.99
CA THR A 239 6.41 13.65 6.92
C THR A 239 5.20 14.42 6.40
N SER A 240 4.16 14.53 7.21
CA SER A 240 2.89 15.13 6.79
C SER A 240 2.38 16.13 7.82
N ILE A 241 1.52 17.03 7.34
CA ILE A 241 0.80 17.97 8.20
C ILE A 241 -0.28 17.20 8.96
N PHE A 242 -0.26 17.30 10.28
CA PHE A 242 -1.36 16.91 11.15
C PHE A 242 -2.06 18.17 11.63
N TYR A 243 -3.38 18.19 11.54
CA TYR A 243 -4.19 19.30 12.00
C TYR A 243 -4.52 19.14 13.48
N LEU A 244 -4.49 20.25 14.22
CA LEU A 244 -4.61 20.30 15.68
C LEU A 244 -5.77 21.20 16.11
N GLY A 245 -6.59 21.66 15.16
CA GLY A 245 -7.87 22.29 15.45
C GLY A 245 -8.75 21.35 16.26
N GLY A 246 -9.58 21.91 17.12
CA GLY A 246 -10.39 21.15 18.05
C GLY A 246 -11.82 21.68 18.15
N HIS A 247 -12.57 21.07 19.06
CA HIS A 247 -13.90 21.54 19.43
C HIS A 247 -14.11 21.40 20.94
N THR A 248 -15.18 22.00 21.46
CA THR A 248 -15.48 21.97 22.90
C THR A 248 -16.12 20.65 23.32
N THR A 249 -16.79 19.95 22.41
CA THR A 249 -17.55 18.72 22.72
C THR A 249 -17.73 17.84 21.48
N PRO A 250 -17.82 16.51 21.61
CA PRO A 250 -18.21 15.65 20.50
C PRO A 250 -19.74 15.54 20.35
N SER A 251 -20.51 15.99 21.34
CA SER A 251 -21.98 16.00 21.30
C SER A 251 -22.48 16.90 20.18
N GLY A 252 -23.34 16.35 19.31
CA GLY A 252 -23.88 17.06 18.15
C GLY A 252 -22.88 17.23 16.99
N MET A 253 -21.70 16.61 17.08
CA MET A 253 -20.69 16.64 16.03
C MET A 253 -20.76 15.37 15.18
N TYR A 254 -21.08 15.52 13.91
CA TYR A 254 -20.97 14.46 12.91
C TYR A 254 -19.55 14.38 12.35
N ALA A 255 -19.20 13.24 11.73
CA ALA A 255 -17.86 13.00 11.15
C ALA A 255 -17.40 14.14 10.23
N LYS A 256 -18.29 14.63 9.35
CA LYS A 256 -18.06 15.77 8.46
C LYS A 256 -17.74 17.05 9.22
N THR A 257 -18.62 17.49 10.12
CA THR A 257 -18.43 18.73 10.88
C THR A 257 -17.17 18.65 11.73
N MET A 258 -16.85 17.49 12.29
CA MET A 258 -15.64 17.29 13.06
C MET A 258 -14.37 17.37 12.19
N TYR A 259 -14.40 16.83 10.98
CA TYR A 259 -13.31 16.96 10.00
C TYR A 259 -12.97 18.43 9.69
N GLU A 260 -13.99 19.30 9.62
CA GLU A 260 -13.81 20.75 9.45
C GLU A 260 -13.21 21.40 10.69
N LYS A 261 -13.64 21.01 11.90
CA LYS A 261 -13.08 21.56 13.15
C LYS A 261 -11.64 21.16 13.35
N GLU A 262 -11.29 19.92 13.04
CA GLU A 262 -9.91 19.43 13.08
C GLU A 262 -8.98 20.30 12.24
N ARG A 263 -9.45 20.77 11.06
CA ARG A 263 -8.74 21.66 10.13
C ARG A 263 -8.95 23.15 10.39
N GLY A 264 -9.71 23.49 11.43
CA GLY A 264 -9.99 24.86 11.81
C GLY A 264 -8.88 25.49 12.65
N THR A 265 -9.10 26.74 13.04
CA THR A 265 -8.17 27.53 13.86
C THR A 265 -8.54 27.54 15.35
N THR A 266 -9.63 26.87 15.73
CA THR A 266 -10.13 26.85 17.11
C THR A 266 -9.34 25.87 17.95
N VAL A 267 -8.61 26.38 18.93
CA VAL A 267 -7.72 25.63 19.82
C VAL A 267 -7.75 26.25 21.22
N TYR A 268 -7.27 25.52 22.23
CA TYR A 268 -7.00 26.13 23.53
C TYR A 268 -5.94 27.22 23.37
N THR A 269 -6.10 28.34 24.06
CA THR A 269 -5.28 29.54 23.86
C THR A 269 -3.79 29.22 23.94
N GLY A 270 -3.05 29.59 22.88
CA GLY A 270 -1.60 29.37 22.78
C GLY A 270 -1.18 28.06 22.11
N ASN A 271 -2.10 27.14 21.84
CA ASN A 271 -1.78 25.91 21.12
C ASN A 271 -1.63 26.16 19.60
N PRO A 272 -0.81 25.35 18.91
CA PRO A 272 -0.71 25.37 17.46
C PRO A 272 -1.97 24.76 16.79
N THR A 273 -2.24 25.16 15.55
CA THR A 273 -3.35 24.63 14.74
C THR A 273 -2.93 23.49 13.81
N THR A 274 -1.63 23.33 13.57
CA THR A 274 -1.05 22.26 12.75
C THR A 274 0.35 21.91 13.24
N THR A 275 0.84 20.74 12.85
CA THR A 275 2.23 20.35 13.04
C THR A 275 2.71 19.40 11.95
N ASN A 276 4.02 19.41 11.66
CA ASN A 276 4.63 18.41 10.79
C ASN A 276 5.17 17.26 11.64
N GLN A 277 4.78 16.03 11.29
CA GLN A 277 5.26 14.82 11.98
C GLN A 277 5.15 13.58 11.10
N ASN A 278 5.85 12.51 11.49
CA ASN A 278 5.83 11.22 10.79
C ASN A 278 4.68 10.34 11.30
N ILE A 279 4.46 10.37 12.61
CA ILE A 279 3.51 9.52 13.31
C ILE A 279 2.59 10.38 14.17
N GLY A 280 1.29 10.13 14.07
CA GLY A 280 0.28 10.72 14.95
C GLY A 280 -0.77 9.68 15.37
N LEU A 281 -1.96 10.16 15.68
CA LEU A 281 -3.12 9.35 16.04
C LEU A 281 -4.24 9.49 15.00
N MET A 282 -5.25 8.64 15.11
CA MET A 282 -6.47 8.78 14.32
C MET A 282 -7.28 10.00 14.80
N TYR A 283 -8.00 10.61 13.89
CA TYR A 283 -8.91 11.71 14.20
C TYR A 283 -10.30 11.18 14.60
N PRO A 284 -11.08 11.94 15.38
CA PRO A 284 -12.50 11.69 15.57
C PRO A 284 -13.25 11.54 14.24
N SER A 285 -12.93 12.34 13.21
CA SER A 285 -13.54 12.22 11.89
C SER A 285 -13.18 10.91 11.18
N ASP A 286 -11.93 10.42 11.30
CA ASP A 286 -11.55 9.11 10.76
C ASP A 286 -12.40 8.01 11.39
N TYR A 287 -12.61 8.06 12.71
CA TYR A 287 -13.44 7.12 13.44
C TYR A 287 -14.91 7.20 13.02
N GLY A 288 -15.44 8.42 12.86
CA GLY A 288 -16.81 8.66 12.41
C GLY A 288 -17.08 8.09 11.01
N TYR A 289 -16.21 8.39 10.05
CA TYR A 289 -16.34 7.90 8.67
C TYR A 289 -16.14 6.38 8.52
N ALA A 290 -15.49 5.72 9.48
CA ALA A 290 -15.27 4.28 9.43
C ALA A 290 -16.50 3.44 9.81
N ALA A 291 -17.52 4.05 10.45
CA ALA A 291 -18.77 3.38 10.77
C ALA A 291 -19.57 3.02 9.51
N ARG A 292 -20.49 2.05 9.62
CA ARG A 292 -21.40 1.69 8.53
C ARG A 292 -22.17 2.90 8.02
N SER A 293 -22.50 2.88 6.74
CA SER A 293 -23.31 3.92 6.08
C SER A 293 -24.65 4.20 6.76
N THR A 294 -25.21 3.22 7.47
CA THR A 294 -26.45 3.33 8.24
C THR A 294 -26.29 4.05 9.58
N CYS A 295 -25.07 4.39 10.00
CA CYS A 295 -24.85 5.17 11.20
C CYS A 295 -25.16 6.65 10.94
N SER A 296 -26.24 7.16 11.54
CA SER A 296 -26.71 8.54 11.37
C SER A 296 -26.65 9.36 12.67
N ASN A 297 -25.84 8.95 13.63
CA ASN A 297 -25.69 9.62 14.92
C ASN A 297 -24.51 10.60 14.90
N ASP A 298 -24.48 11.53 15.85
CA ASP A 298 -23.27 12.28 16.15
C ASP A 298 -22.28 11.43 16.96
N LEU A 299 -21.01 11.83 16.97
CA LEU A 299 -19.90 11.04 17.51
C LEU A 299 -20.06 10.67 19.00
N TYR A 300 -20.77 11.47 19.80
CA TYR A 300 -21.05 11.16 21.20
C TYR A 300 -22.13 10.06 21.38
N ASN A 301 -22.96 9.83 20.36
CA ASN A 301 -24.06 8.87 20.37
C ASN A 301 -23.76 7.61 19.54
N TYR A 302 -22.48 7.25 19.38
CA TYR A 302 -22.02 6.02 18.72
C TYR A 302 -22.15 4.77 19.60
N THR A 303 -23.25 4.66 20.35
CA THR A 303 -23.54 3.50 21.21
C THR A 303 -24.22 2.37 20.45
N ALA A 304 -24.82 2.67 19.29
CA ALA A 304 -25.49 1.68 18.45
C ALA A 304 -24.47 0.73 17.78
N PRO A 305 -24.74 -0.59 17.73
CA PRO A 305 -23.78 -1.55 17.18
C PRO A 305 -23.34 -1.28 15.73
N ASN A 306 -24.16 -0.64 14.90
CA ASN A 306 -23.82 -0.25 13.53
C ASN A 306 -22.89 0.98 13.46
N CYS A 307 -22.83 1.79 14.51
CA CYS A 307 -21.93 2.94 14.64
C CYS A 307 -20.58 2.56 15.29
N SER A 308 -20.56 1.53 16.13
CA SER A 308 -19.38 1.14 16.90
C SER A 308 -19.06 -0.36 16.85
N THR A 309 -19.59 -1.15 17.79
CA THR A 309 -19.05 -2.48 18.15
C THR A 309 -19.02 -3.50 17.00
N SER A 310 -20.02 -3.47 16.12
CA SER A 310 -20.13 -4.40 14.98
C SER A 310 -20.03 -3.72 13.61
N GLY A 311 -20.21 -2.40 13.55
CA GLY A 311 -20.30 -1.64 12.32
C GLY A 311 -19.16 -0.67 12.07
N ASN A 312 -18.16 -0.60 12.96
CA ASN A 312 -17.01 0.28 12.77
C ASN A 312 -15.70 -0.50 12.88
N TRP A 313 -15.01 -0.67 11.76
CA TRP A 313 -13.76 -1.43 11.70
C TRP A 313 -12.60 -0.78 12.48
N LEU A 314 -12.71 0.50 12.86
CA LEU A 314 -11.74 1.18 13.72
C LEU A 314 -12.01 0.96 15.22
N TYR A 315 -13.20 0.49 15.61
CA TYR A 315 -13.49 0.19 17.01
C TYR A 315 -12.61 -0.94 17.55
N ILE A 316 -12.07 -0.76 18.75
CA ILE A 316 -11.39 -1.81 19.50
C ILE A 316 -12.16 -2.09 20.78
N THR A 317 -12.56 -3.34 20.95
CA THR A 317 -13.33 -3.80 22.11
C THR A 317 -12.63 -3.51 23.44
N SER A 318 -13.40 -3.03 24.41
CA SER A 318 -13.00 -2.86 25.81
C SER A 318 -11.78 -1.94 26.02
N ARG A 319 -11.58 -0.93 25.17
CA ARG A 319 -10.48 0.01 25.31
C ARG A 319 -10.91 1.45 25.09
N TYR A 320 -10.40 2.31 25.96
CA TYR A 320 -10.29 3.74 25.69
C TYR A 320 -9.11 3.96 24.74
N GLN A 321 -9.32 4.71 23.66
CA GLN A 321 -8.28 4.97 22.68
C GLN A 321 -8.12 6.46 22.40
N TRP A 322 -6.90 6.97 22.55
CA TRP A 322 -6.60 8.36 22.25
C TRP A 322 -6.82 8.72 20.79
N LEU A 323 -7.32 9.94 20.58
CA LEU A 323 -7.44 10.60 19.29
C LEU A 323 -6.50 11.80 19.21
N GLN A 324 -6.21 12.22 17.99
CA GLN A 324 -5.27 13.33 17.70
C GLN A 324 -5.80 14.70 18.19
N THR A 325 -7.12 14.85 18.25
CA THR A 325 -7.79 16.15 18.39
C THR A 325 -7.89 16.60 19.86
N PRO A 326 -7.34 17.78 20.23
CA PRO A 326 -7.49 18.35 21.57
C PRO A 326 -8.86 19.02 21.78
N GLN A 327 -9.28 19.17 23.05
CA GLN A 327 -10.44 20.01 23.38
C GLN A 327 -10.07 21.50 23.30
N SER A 328 -10.92 22.31 22.67
CA SER A 328 -10.56 23.70 22.39
C SER A 328 -10.79 24.69 23.54
N ASN A 329 -11.65 24.37 24.52
CA ASN A 329 -11.97 25.26 25.65
C ASN A 329 -11.35 24.82 26.99
N SER A 330 -10.53 23.78 26.99
CA SER A 330 -9.81 23.33 28.20
C SER A 330 -8.48 22.72 27.82
N ALA A 331 -7.43 23.09 28.56
CA ALA A 331 -6.10 22.51 28.43
C ALA A 331 -5.99 21.08 28.97
N LEU A 332 -6.98 20.57 29.71
CA LEU A 332 -6.86 19.30 30.45
C LEU A 332 -7.35 18.09 29.67
N TYR A 333 -7.94 18.29 28.48
CA TYR A 333 -8.63 17.21 27.78
C TYR A 333 -8.24 17.11 26.31
N ALA A 334 -8.22 15.87 25.83
CA ALA A 334 -8.22 15.53 24.41
C ALA A 334 -9.35 14.53 24.12
N PHE A 335 -9.74 14.37 22.87
CA PHE A 335 -10.78 13.41 22.52
C PHE A 335 -10.24 11.98 22.54
N LEU A 336 -11.12 11.03 22.85
CA LEU A 336 -10.87 9.59 22.81
C LEU A 336 -12.10 8.86 22.26
N VAL A 337 -11.90 7.61 21.84
CA VAL A 337 -13.00 6.65 21.69
C VAL A 337 -13.13 5.89 22.99
N ASP A 338 -14.32 5.92 23.58
CA ASP A 338 -14.69 5.20 24.79
C ASP A 338 -14.75 3.68 24.53
N ASN A 339 -14.68 2.87 25.59
CA ASN A 339 -14.78 1.42 25.48
C ASN A 339 -16.11 0.92 24.88
N SER A 340 -17.17 1.75 24.90
CA SER A 340 -18.48 1.51 24.31
C SER A 340 -18.58 2.03 22.86
N GLY A 341 -17.54 2.73 22.39
CA GLY A 341 -17.36 3.12 21.00
C GLY A 341 -17.90 4.51 20.63
N TYR A 342 -18.35 5.30 21.59
CA TYR A 342 -18.61 6.72 21.35
C TYR A 342 -17.37 7.58 21.56
N VAL A 343 -17.36 8.78 20.99
CA VAL A 343 -16.29 9.75 21.21
C VAL A 343 -16.61 10.58 22.44
N ASP A 344 -15.65 10.70 23.35
CA ASP A 344 -15.73 11.58 24.52
C ASP A 344 -14.39 12.29 24.76
N ARG A 345 -14.29 13.02 25.87
CA ARG A 345 -13.08 13.66 26.36
C ARG A 345 -12.42 12.78 27.41
N GLY A 346 -11.11 12.59 27.28
CA GLY A 346 -10.28 12.01 28.32
C GLY A 346 -9.36 13.05 28.93
N ASN A 347 -9.07 12.91 30.22
CA ASN A 347 -8.03 13.70 30.88
C ASN A 347 -6.67 13.31 30.30
N ILE A 348 -5.91 14.29 29.80
CA ILE A 348 -4.64 14.06 29.11
C ILE A 348 -3.58 13.35 29.96
N THR A 349 -3.66 13.44 31.30
CA THR A 349 -2.75 12.77 32.24
C THR A 349 -3.27 11.39 32.67
N THR A 350 -4.21 10.81 31.92
CA THR A 350 -4.68 9.43 32.13
C THR A 350 -4.23 8.54 30.97
N ALA A 351 -3.72 7.37 31.30
CA ALA A 351 -3.14 6.50 30.30
C ALA A 351 -4.21 5.70 29.54
N TYR A 352 -4.26 5.84 28.21
CA TYR A 352 -5.18 5.11 27.33
C TYR A 352 -4.44 4.48 26.15
N ALA A 353 -5.12 3.58 25.45
CA ALA A 353 -4.55 2.87 24.32
C ALA A 353 -4.20 3.83 23.18
N LEU A 354 -3.03 3.63 22.56
CA LEU A 354 -2.63 4.35 21.35
C LEU A 354 -2.56 3.42 20.14
N ARG A 355 -2.98 3.94 18.98
CA ARG A 355 -2.78 3.32 17.66
C ARG A 355 -2.08 4.32 16.73
N PRO A 356 -0.80 4.08 16.41
CA PRO A 356 -0.05 4.93 15.49
C PRO A 356 -0.74 5.06 14.13
N VAL A 357 -0.75 6.28 13.61
CA VAL A 357 -1.19 6.64 12.25
C VAL A 357 -0.04 7.27 11.49
N ILE A 358 0.13 6.86 10.24
CA ILE A 358 1.17 7.35 9.32
C ILE A 358 0.59 7.68 7.96
N HIS A 359 1.28 8.52 7.19
CA HIS A 359 1.05 8.67 5.76
C HIS A 359 2.21 8.04 5.00
N LEU A 360 1.90 7.26 3.98
CA LEU A 360 2.89 6.71 3.06
C LEU A 360 3.22 7.74 1.98
N LYS A 361 4.44 7.66 1.43
CA LYS A 361 4.82 8.40 0.23
C LYS A 361 3.92 8.02 -0.95
N SER A 362 3.70 8.98 -1.86
CA SER A 362 2.83 8.77 -3.03
C SER A 362 3.37 7.74 -4.03
N ASN A 363 4.67 7.43 -3.99
CA ASN A 363 5.33 6.47 -4.88
C ASN A 363 5.37 5.03 -4.33
N ILE A 364 4.73 4.77 -3.18
CA ILE A 364 4.60 3.39 -2.67
C ILE A 364 3.75 2.59 -3.63
N GLY A 365 4.21 1.38 -3.93
CA GLY A 365 3.45 0.46 -4.76
C GLY A 365 3.02 -0.79 -4.03
N ILE A 366 2.01 -1.45 -4.57
CA ILE A 366 1.49 -2.75 -4.17
C ILE A 366 2.04 -3.82 -5.11
N THR A 367 2.51 -4.92 -4.53
CA THR A 367 3.01 -6.08 -5.26
C THR A 367 2.12 -7.32 -5.07
N GLY A 368 1.14 -7.28 -4.18
CA GLY A 368 0.17 -8.36 -4.00
C GLY A 368 -0.76 -8.14 -2.82
N GLY A 369 -1.57 -9.15 -2.53
CA GLY A 369 -2.63 -9.08 -1.51
C GLY A 369 -3.94 -8.51 -2.07
N ASP A 370 -5.05 -8.86 -1.44
CA ASP A 370 -6.40 -8.39 -1.78
C ASP A 370 -7.04 -7.55 -0.66
N GLY A 371 -6.26 -7.26 0.38
CA GLY A 371 -6.67 -6.42 1.49
C GLY A 371 -7.53 -7.15 2.53
N THR A 372 -7.80 -8.45 2.37
CA THR A 372 -8.45 -9.25 3.41
C THR A 372 -7.50 -9.52 4.58
N SER A 373 -8.04 -9.91 5.74
CA SER A 373 -7.21 -10.28 6.90
C SER A 373 -6.33 -11.51 6.64
N ALA A 374 -6.75 -12.41 5.74
CA ALA A 374 -6.00 -13.59 5.34
C ALA A 374 -4.94 -13.28 4.28
N ASN A 375 -5.15 -12.24 3.47
CA ASN A 375 -4.26 -11.84 2.39
C ASN A 375 -4.07 -10.30 2.33
N PRO A 376 -3.41 -9.70 3.34
CA PRO A 376 -3.19 -8.26 3.41
C PRO A 376 -2.42 -7.73 2.19
N TYR A 377 -2.66 -6.47 1.82
CA TYR A 377 -1.84 -5.80 0.81
C TYR A 377 -0.35 -5.86 1.15
N VAL A 378 0.48 -6.17 0.17
CA VAL A 378 1.93 -6.22 0.27
C VAL A 378 2.49 -5.03 -0.47
N ILE A 379 3.19 -4.14 0.24
CA ILE A 379 3.69 -2.87 -0.29
C ILE A 379 5.22 -2.86 -0.37
N SER A 380 5.74 -2.12 -1.35
CA SER A 380 7.18 -1.97 -1.59
C SER A 380 7.57 -0.54 -1.92
#